data_AF-A0A7X7HAG4-F1
#
_entry.id   AF-A0A7X7HAG4-F1
#
_cell.length_a   1.000
_cell.length_b   1.000
_cell.length_c   1.000
_cell.angle_alpha   90.00
_cell.angle_beta   90.00
_cell.angle_gamma   90.00
#
_symmetry.space_group_name_H-M   'P 1'
#
loop_
_entity.id
_entity.type
_entity.pdbx_description
1 polymer ?
#
loop_
_entity_poly.entity_id
_entity_poly.type
_entity_poly.pdbx_seq_one_letter_code
_entity_poly.pdbx_strand_id
1 'polypeptide(L)'
;MLILCLSIVAFIATILYVFLVQYPAVIWWNIPLMFIGFWLFSFIVFVLFLIFIANLHSKKTRVIKPKGIYPFLIYHVAVFLRAIYNVKIVFEDQDKLPQDKKFLLVLNHQSMFDPIMLISKLPNYQFSFIVKDSLIRVPFVGRYLHAAGFLPIDRKNDRKALENILIGIKRLESGQSLAIFPEGTRSKGPKMGEFRSGAFKTALKAQAPIVVAIVDGFYKRRVRLPFVPAKVYIRIVEVLPYDTIKDLHTNDISQHIHDLMENSLKDAREKYLWLR
;
A
#
# COMPACT_ATOMS: atom_id res chain seq x y z
N MET A 1 -12.25 -8.94 5.82
CA MET A 1 -13.36 -8.21 6.45
C MET A 1 -14.33 -7.63 5.42
N LEU A 2 -13.92 -6.73 4.51
CA LEU A 2 -14.86 -6.10 3.55
C LEU A 2 -15.66 -7.11 2.69
N ILE A 3 -15.00 -8.08 2.05
CA ILE A 3 -15.68 -9.13 1.25
C ILE A 3 -16.69 -9.88 2.11
N LEU A 4 -16.31 -10.25 3.34
CA LEU A 4 -17.19 -10.95 4.26
C LEU A 4 -18.40 -10.08 4.64
N CYS A 5 -18.20 -8.80 4.97
CA CYS A 5 -19.29 -7.88 5.27
C CYS A 5 -20.26 -7.73 4.09
N LEU A 6 -19.73 -7.50 2.87
CA LEU A 6 -20.56 -7.42 1.66
C LEU A 6 -21.31 -8.73 1.41
N SER A 7 -20.67 -9.87 1.67
CA SER A 7 -21.29 -11.20 1.53
C SER A 7 -22.38 -11.44 2.57
N ILE A 8 -22.19 -11.00 3.82
CA ILE A 8 -23.20 -11.09 4.88
C ILE A 8 -24.41 -10.20 4.54
N VAL A 9 -24.19 -8.96 4.13
CA VAL A 9 -25.28 -8.05 3.72
C VAL A 9 -26.05 -8.63 2.54
N ALA A 10 -25.35 -9.12 1.52
CA ALA A 10 -25.97 -9.78 0.37
C ALA A 10 -26.76 -11.02 0.78
N PHE A 11 -26.22 -11.85 1.68
CA PHE A 11 -26.86 -13.06 2.18
C PHE A 11 -28.15 -12.75 2.96
N ILE A 12 -28.10 -11.77 3.87
CA ILE A 12 -29.27 -11.30 4.62
C ILE A 12 -30.33 -10.74 3.66
N ALA A 13 -29.93 -9.91 2.68
CA ALA A 13 -30.85 -9.38 1.67
C ALA A 13 -31.49 -10.48 0.83
N THR A 14 -30.74 -11.51 0.44
CA THR A 14 -31.27 -12.69 -0.25
C THR A 14 -32.29 -13.44 0.60
N ILE A 15 -32.01 -13.69 1.88
CA ILE A 15 -32.94 -14.36 2.80
C ILE A 15 -34.22 -13.53 2.98
N LEU A 16 -34.08 -12.23 3.24
CA LEU A 16 -35.21 -11.33 3.41
C LEU A 16 -36.09 -11.29 2.16
N TYR A 17 -35.49 -11.27 0.97
CA TYR A 17 -36.26 -11.35 -0.27
C TYR A 17 -37.07 -12.65 -0.36
N VAL A 18 -36.44 -13.80 -0.11
CA VAL A 18 -37.11 -15.11 -0.16
C VAL A 18 -38.23 -15.20 0.87
N PHE A 19 -38.08 -14.54 2.01
CA PHE A 19 -39.12 -14.49 3.04
C PHE A 19 -40.29 -13.56 2.67
N LEU A 20 -40.00 -12.41 2.04
CA LEU A 20 -41.01 -11.41 1.67
C LEU A 20 -41.79 -11.77 0.40
N VAL A 21 -41.12 -12.37 -0.59
CA VAL A 21 -41.76 -12.92 -1.79
C VAL A 21 -42.22 -14.31 -1.43
N GLN A 22 -43.52 -14.48 -1.15
CA GLN A 22 -44.08 -15.73 -0.62
C GLN A 22 -43.59 -16.98 -1.37
N TYR A 23 -43.31 -18.04 -0.61
CA TYR A 23 -42.68 -19.30 -1.05
C TYR A 23 -43.11 -19.87 -2.42
N PRO A 24 -44.41 -19.89 -2.81
CA PRO A 24 -44.79 -20.48 -4.11
C PRO A 24 -44.36 -19.65 -5.34
N ALA A 25 -43.98 -18.39 -5.16
CA ALA A 25 -43.52 -17.51 -6.26
C ALA A 25 -41.99 -17.48 -6.43
N VAL A 26 -41.23 -18.10 -5.50
CA VAL A 26 -39.76 -18.08 -5.55
C VAL A 26 -39.25 -19.16 -6.50
N ILE A 27 -38.62 -18.73 -7.60
CA ILE A 27 -37.87 -19.61 -8.48
C ILE A 27 -36.51 -19.89 -7.81
N TRP A 28 -36.38 -21.06 -7.17
CA TRP A 28 -35.19 -21.45 -6.39
C TRP A 28 -33.86 -21.31 -7.13
N TRP A 29 -33.86 -21.54 -8.45
CA TRP A 29 -32.68 -21.38 -9.31
C TRP A 29 -32.18 -19.92 -9.42
N ASN A 30 -33.01 -18.94 -9.07
CA ASN A 30 -32.64 -17.52 -9.09
C ASN A 30 -31.88 -17.09 -7.82
N ILE A 31 -31.92 -17.86 -6.74
CA ILE A 31 -31.29 -17.47 -5.46
C ILE A 31 -29.79 -17.11 -5.62
N PRO A 32 -28.97 -17.89 -6.35
CA PRO A 32 -27.57 -17.50 -6.60
C PRO A 32 -27.43 -16.19 -7.39
N LEU A 33 -28.27 -15.98 -8.40
CA LEU A 33 -28.28 -14.74 -9.20
C LEU A 33 -28.66 -13.53 -8.34
N MET A 34 -29.61 -13.72 -7.43
CA MET A 34 -30.03 -12.70 -6.48
C MET A 34 -28.95 -12.34 -5.48
N PHE A 35 -28.27 -13.36 -4.94
CA PHE A 35 -27.11 -13.13 -4.07
C PHE A 35 -26.03 -12.32 -4.79
N ILE A 36 -25.69 -12.69 -6.03
CA ILE A 36 -24.75 -11.93 -6.86
C ILE A 36 -25.26 -10.51 -7.09
N GLY A 37 -26.55 -10.33 -7.39
CA GLY A 37 -27.18 -9.03 -7.59
C GLY A 37 -27.08 -8.12 -6.35
N PHE A 38 -27.45 -8.62 -5.17
CA PHE A 38 -27.33 -7.88 -3.91
C PHE A 38 -25.88 -7.61 -3.53
N TRP A 39 -24.97 -8.53 -3.84
CA TRP A 39 -23.54 -8.32 -3.63
C TRP A 39 -23.01 -7.18 -4.51
N LEU A 40 -23.35 -7.18 -5.80
CA LEU A 40 -22.99 -6.10 -6.73
C LEU A 40 -23.61 -4.76 -6.31
N PHE A 41 -24.87 -4.76 -5.90
CA PHE A 41 -25.54 -3.56 -5.39
C PHE A 41 -24.84 -3.02 -4.14
N SER A 42 -24.54 -3.87 -3.16
CA SER A 42 -23.81 -3.49 -1.94
C SER A 42 -22.42 -2.95 -2.25
N PHE A 43 -21.74 -3.55 -3.23
CA PHE A 43 -20.45 -3.05 -3.71
C PHE A 43 -20.56 -1.67 -4.36
N ILE A 44 -21.58 -1.44 -5.20
CA ILE A 44 -21.84 -0.12 -5.79
C ILE A 44 -22.11 0.91 -4.70
N VAL A 45 -22.96 0.61 -3.73
CA VAL A 45 -23.24 1.49 -2.58
C VAL A 45 -21.95 1.80 -1.80
N PHE A 46 -21.09 0.82 -1.58
CA PHE A 46 -19.79 1.04 -0.95
C PHE A 46 -18.88 1.96 -1.78
N VAL A 47 -18.83 1.79 -3.10
CA VAL A 47 -18.06 2.69 -3.98
C VAL A 47 -18.63 4.11 -3.94
N LEU A 48 -19.95 4.27 -3.98
CA LEU A 48 -20.61 5.58 -3.83
C LEU A 48 -20.31 6.22 -2.48
N PHE A 49 -20.29 5.43 -1.40
CA PHE A 49 -19.88 5.88 -0.08
C PHE A 49 -18.41 6.36 -0.06
N LEU A 50 -17.49 5.63 -0.68
CA LEU A 50 -16.10 6.08 -0.82
C LEU A 50 -15.99 7.39 -1.61
N ILE A 51 -16.76 7.53 -2.68
CA ILE A 51 -16.85 8.77 -3.47
C ILE A 51 -17.38 9.91 -2.60
N PHE A 52 -18.46 9.69 -1.85
CA PHE A 52 -19.04 10.67 -0.93
C PHE A 52 -18.00 11.15 0.09
N ILE A 53 -17.35 10.22 0.81
CA ILE A 53 -16.29 10.53 1.77
C ILE A 53 -15.13 11.29 1.11
N ALA A 54 -14.70 10.87 -0.09
CA ALA A 54 -13.64 11.56 -0.83
C ALA A 54 -14.03 12.98 -1.25
N ASN A 55 -15.32 13.29 -1.42
CA ASN A 55 -15.81 14.63 -1.75
C ASN A 55 -15.90 15.56 -0.53
N LEU A 56 -16.05 15.01 0.68
CA LEU A 56 -15.96 15.79 1.92
C LEU A 56 -14.55 16.35 2.17
N HIS A 57 -13.51 15.73 1.58
CA HIS A 57 -12.13 16.17 1.73
C HIS A 57 -11.72 17.18 0.66
N SER A 58 -11.29 18.37 1.09
CA SER A 58 -10.69 19.37 0.20
C SER A 58 -9.23 19.01 -0.14
N LYS A 59 -8.86 19.10 -1.42
CA LYS A 59 -7.44 18.94 -1.84
C LYS A 59 -6.54 20.09 -1.38
N LYS A 60 -7.10 21.20 -0.88
CA LYS A 60 -6.32 22.40 -0.51
C LYS A 60 -5.48 22.20 0.76
N THR A 61 -5.87 21.29 1.65
CA THR A 61 -5.17 21.08 2.94
C THR A 61 -4.12 19.99 2.82
N ARG A 62 -2.84 20.32 3.06
CA ARG A 62 -1.78 19.31 3.11
C ARG A 62 -2.05 18.37 4.30
N VAL A 63 -2.26 17.09 4.00
CA VAL A 63 -2.54 16.09 5.03
C VAL A 63 -1.22 15.65 5.66
N ILE A 64 -0.93 16.15 6.85
CA ILE A 64 0.21 15.66 7.65
C ILE A 64 -0.17 14.30 8.23
N LYS A 65 -1.19 14.24 9.07
CA LYS A 65 -1.70 13.01 9.67
C LYS A 65 -3.12 12.71 9.17
N PRO A 66 -3.34 11.63 8.39
CA PRO A 66 -4.68 11.14 8.09
C PRO A 66 -5.47 10.89 9.39
N LYS A 67 -6.64 11.51 9.52
CA LYS A 67 -7.50 11.40 10.71
C LYS A 67 -8.78 10.62 10.40
N GLY A 68 -9.40 10.06 11.45
CA GLY A 68 -10.73 9.47 11.36
C GLY A 68 -10.78 8.22 10.47
N ILE A 69 -11.71 8.22 9.52
CA ILE A 69 -12.10 7.02 8.78
C ILE A 69 -11.13 6.62 7.64
N TYR A 70 -10.24 7.51 7.18
CA TYR A 70 -9.40 7.25 6.00
C TYR A 70 -8.39 6.11 6.16
N PRO A 71 -7.61 6.00 7.26
CA PRO A 71 -6.72 4.86 7.49
C PRO A 71 -7.47 3.53 7.53
N PHE A 72 -8.66 3.53 8.13
CA PHE A 72 -9.53 2.36 8.17
C PHE A 72 -9.99 1.96 6.77
N LEU A 73 -10.48 2.92 5.96
CA LEU A 73 -10.95 2.63 4.61
C LEU A 73 -9.82 2.16 3.70
N ILE A 74 -8.65 2.81 3.74
CA ILE A 74 -7.54 2.46 2.84
C ILE A 74 -7.03 1.05 3.12
N TYR A 75 -7.00 0.65 4.40
CA TYR A 75 -6.69 -0.71 4.80
C TYR A 75 -7.69 -1.71 4.20
N HIS A 76 -8.98 -1.46 4.35
CA HIS A 76 -10.03 -2.37 3.83
C HIS A 76 -10.04 -2.44 2.31
N VAL A 77 -9.84 -1.32 1.63
CA VAL A 77 -9.66 -1.28 0.17
C VAL A 77 -8.42 -2.07 -0.24
N ALA A 78 -7.30 -1.92 0.46
CA ALA A 78 -6.08 -2.67 0.16
C ALA A 78 -6.26 -4.19 0.35
N VAL A 79 -6.91 -4.62 1.44
CA VAL A 79 -7.25 -6.03 1.67
C VAL A 79 -8.16 -6.59 0.58
N PHE A 80 -9.16 -5.81 0.16
CA PHE A 80 -10.08 -6.17 -0.92
C PHE A 80 -9.36 -6.30 -2.27
N LEU A 81 -8.53 -5.32 -2.64
CA LEU A 81 -7.73 -5.37 -3.86
C LEU A 81 -6.76 -6.55 -3.83
N ARG A 82 -6.08 -6.81 -2.71
CA ARG A 82 -5.21 -7.98 -2.57
C ARG A 82 -5.97 -9.29 -2.84
N ALA A 83 -7.20 -9.41 -2.34
CA ALA A 83 -8.02 -10.61 -2.52
C ALA A 83 -8.49 -10.76 -3.97
N ILE A 84 -9.02 -9.71 -4.60
CA ILE A 84 -9.46 -9.74 -6.00
C ILE A 84 -8.31 -10.08 -6.93
N TYR A 85 -7.15 -9.48 -6.72
CA TYR A 85 -5.95 -9.75 -7.52
C TYR A 85 -5.22 -11.02 -7.09
N ASN A 86 -5.79 -11.80 -6.16
CA ASN A 86 -5.28 -13.09 -5.71
C ASN A 86 -3.77 -13.06 -5.38
N VAL A 87 -3.36 -12.01 -4.66
CA VAL A 87 -1.96 -11.80 -4.28
C VAL A 87 -1.66 -12.56 -2.99
N LYS A 88 -0.87 -13.63 -3.14
CA LYS A 88 -0.33 -14.44 -2.05
C LYS A 88 1.02 -13.86 -1.61
N ILE A 89 1.12 -13.48 -0.35
CA ILE A 89 2.29 -12.82 0.21
C ILE A 89 3.03 -13.82 1.09
N VAL A 90 4.30 -14.05 0.78
CA VAL A 90 5.27 -14.67 1.69
C VAL A 90 6.02 -13.53 2.37
N PHE A 91 5.86 -13.39 3.68
CA PHE A 91 6.47 -12.32 4.46
C PHE A 91 7.44 -12.92 5.47
N GLU A 92 8.73 -12.65 5.29
CA GLU A 92 9.78 -13.02 6.23
C GLU A 92 10.18 -11.85 7.12
N ASP A 93 10.60 -12.18 8.34
CA ASP A 93 11.18 -11.26 9.32
C ASP A 93 10.23 -10.09 9.70
N GLN A 94 8.91 -10.30 9.65
CA GLN A 94 7.92 -9.28 10.00
C GLN A 94 8.05 -8.80 11.46
N ASP A 95 8.50 -9.68 12.35
CA ASP A 95 8.76 -9.45 13.77
C ASP A 95 9.88 -8.43 14.03
N LYS A 96 10.78 -8.19 13.07
CA LYS A 96 11.80 -7.12 13.16
C LYS A 96 11.19 -5.71 13.14
N LEU A 97 9.93 -5.54 12.72
CA LEU A 97 9.32 -4.23 12.61
C LEU A 97 9.18 -3.57 14.01
N PRO A 98 9.62 -2.30 14.17
CA PRO A 98 9.42 -1.57 15.42
C PRO A 98 7.92 -1.43 15.74
N GLN A 99 7.45 -1.87 16.91
CA GLN A 99 6.02 -1.78 17.28
C GLN A 99 5.62 -0.37 17.75
N ASP A 100 6.46 0.27 18.57
CA ASP A 100 6.13 1.53 19.25
C ASP A 100 6.86 2.76 18.69
N LYS A 101 7.53 2.61 17.55
CA LYS A 101 8.33 3.69 16.93
C LYS A 101 7.85 3.97 15.52
N LYS A 102 7.74 5.25 15.18
CA LYS A 102 7.72 5.71 13.79
C LYS A 102 9.03 5.28 13.09
N PHE A 103 8.95 4.98 11.80
CA PHE A 103 10.13 4.68 10.99
C PHE A 103 9.92 5.05 9.54
N LEU A 104 11.04 5.23 8.83
CA LEU A 104 11.06 5.30 7.38
C LEU A 104 11.23 3.88 6.82
N LEU A 105 10.17 3.33 6.23
CA LEU A 105 10.26 2.07 5.47
C LEU A 105 10.85 2.37 4.09
N VAL A 106 11.95 1.70 3.76
CA VAL A 106 12.64 1.83 2.49
C VAL A 106 12.61 0.48 1.81
N LEU A 107 12.13 0.44 0.57
CA LEU A 107 12.09 -0.78 -0.24
C LEU A 107 12.24 -0.49 -1.73
N ASN A 108 12.67 -1.50 -2.49
CA ASN A 108 12.67 -1.46 -3.95
C ASN A 108 11.23 -1.44 -4.51
N HIS A 109 11.05 -1.00 -5.75
CA HIS A 109 9.73 -0.77 -6.33
C HIS A 109 9.51 -1.59 -7.60
N GLN A 110 8.65 -2.59 -7.56
CA GLN A 110 8.37 -3.46 -8.71
C GLN A 110 6.99 -3.23 -9.33
N SER A 111 6.00 -2.79 -8.55
CA SER A 111 4.61 -2.74 -9.00
C SER A 111 3.79 -1.63 -8.36
N MET A 112 2.67 -1.29 -9.01
CA MET A 112 1.67 -0.41 -8.37
C MET A 112 0.98 -1.10 -7.18
N PHE A 113 1.14 -2.41 -7.04
CA PHE A 113 0.60 -3.21 -5.94
C PHE A 113 1.48 -3.19 -4.69
N ASP A 114 2.72 -2.67 -4.74
CA ASP A 114 3.62 -2.68 -3.59
C ASP A 114 2.99 -1.97 -2.37
N PRO A 115 2.38 -0.76 -2.51
CA PRO A 115 1.67 -0.12 -1.40
C PRO A 115 0.46 -0.92 -0.91
N ILE A 116 -0.32 -1.52 -1.82
CA ILE A 116 -1.52 -2.31 -1.49
C ILE A 116 -1.13 -3.49 -0.62
N MET A 117 -0.07 -4.20 -1.02
CA MET A 117 0.47 -5.35 -0.33
C MET A 117 0.90 -4.99 1.09
N LEU A 118 1.72 -3.93 1.24
CA LEU A 118 2.20 -3.46 2.54
C LEU A 118 1.05 -3.06 3.47
N ILE A 119 0.15 -2.18 3.01
CA ILE A 119 -1.00 -1.72 3.80
C ILE A 119 -1.85 -2.92 4.26
N SER A 120 -2.09 -3.87 3.37
CA SER A 120 -2.94 -5.03 3.69
C SER A 120 -2.34 -6.01 4.70
N LYS A 121 -1.01 -6.01 4.88
CA LYS A 121 -0.30 -6.93 5.78
C LYS A 121 0.17 -6.29 7.07
N LEU A 122 0.23 -4.98 7.11
CA LEU A 122 0.76 -4.20 8.22
C LEU A 122 -0.32 -3.25 8.77
N PRO A 123 -1.45 -3.77 9.29
CA PRO A 123 -2.60 -2.97 9.73
C PRO A 123 -2.27 -2.00 10.87
N ASN A 124 -1.28 -2.35 11.70
CA ASN A 124 -0.86 -1.53 12.84
C ASN A 124 -0.03 -0.30 12.42
N TYR A 125 0.39 -0.25 11.16
CA TYR A 125 1.25 0.79 10.63
C TYR A 125 0.50 1.68 9.65
N GLN A 126 0.38 2.95 9.99
CA GLN A 126 -0.22 3.94 9.10
C GLN A 126 0.81 4.43 8.09
N PHE A 127 1.04 3.64 7.04
CA PHE A 127 1.94 4.04 5.97
C PHE A 127 1.32 5.10 5.07
N SER A 128 2.07 6.18 4.90
CA SER A 128 1.91 7.04 3.73
C SER A 128 2.87 6.61 2.62
N PHE A 129 2.45 6.73 1.37
CA PHE A 129 3.28 6.42 0.21
C PHE A 129 3.40 7.62 -0.72
N ILE A 130 4.51 7.64 -1.44
CA ILE A 130 4.73 8.54 -2.57
C ILE A 130 4.15 7.88 -3.83
N VAL A 131 3.21 8.56 -4.51
CA VAL A 131 2.51 8.06 -5.71
C VAL A 131 2.68 8.99 -6.90
N LYS A 132 2.54 8.44 -8.11
CA LYS A 132 2.62 9.22 -9.35
C LYS A 132 1.58 10.35 -9.34
N ASP A 133 2.00 11.58 -9.63
CA ASP A 133 1.11 12.75 -9.62
C ASP A 133 -0.15 12.57 -10.50
N SER A 134 -0.05 11.87 -11.63
CA SER A 134 -1.22 11.57 -12.47
C SER A 134 -2.32 10.80 -11.74
N LEU A 135 -1.97 9.96 -10.75
CA LEU A 135 -2.93 9.21 -9.95
C LEU A 135 -3.70 10.13 -8.98
N ILE A 136 -3.03 11.16 -8.44
CA ILE A 136 -3.66 12.17 -7.57
C ILE A 136 -4.58 13.11 -8.37
N ARG A 137 -4.40 13.21 -9.69
CA ARG A 137 -5.28 13.98 -10.57
C ARG A 137 -6.56 13.23 -10.95
N VAL A 138 -6.62 11.91 -10.81
CA VAL A 138 -7.83 11.12 -11.10
C VAL A 138 -8.97 11.58 -10.19
N PRO A 139 -10.16 11.91 -10.73
CA PRO A 139 -11.33 12.28 -9.93
C PRO A 139 -11.67 11.22 -8.89
N PHE A 140 -12.08 11.66 -7.68
CA PHE A 140 -12.40 10.85 -6.50
C PHE A 140 -11.23 10.02 -5.94
N VAL A 141 -10.58 9.17 -6.74
CA VAL A 141 -9.40 8.38 -6.37
C VAL A 141 -8.29 9.28 -5.83
N GLY A 142 -7.96 10.36 -6.54
CA GLY A 142 -6.92 11.27 -6.11
C GLY A 142 -7.26 12.06 -4.85
N ARG A 143 -8.55 12.39 -4.64
CA ARG A 143 -9.00 13.02 -3.38
C ARG A 143 -8.89 12.04 -2.21
N TYR A 144 -9.32 10.81 -2.44
CA TYR A 144 -9.28 9.74 -1.46
C TYR A 144 -7.84 9.39 -1.05
N LEU A 145 -6.95 9.20 -2.03
CA LEU A 145 -5.52 8.96 -1.77
C LEU A 145 -4.88 10.13 -1.02
N HIS A 146 -5.18 11.37 -1.41
CA HIS A 146 -4.68 12.54 -0.71
C HIS A 146 -5.18 12.61 0.75
N ALA A 147 -6.47 12.33 0.98
CA ALA A 147 -7.06 12.25 2.32
C ALA A 147 -6.46 11.12 3.18
N ALA A 148 -6.12 10.00 2.55
CA ALA A 148 -5.38 8.89 3.15
C ALA A 148 -3.88 9.17 3.34
N GLY A 149 -3.40 10.38 2.99
CA GLY A 149 -2.02 10.79 3.22
C GLY A 149 -1.04 10.42 2.12
N PHE A 150 -1.48 10.05 0.92
CA PHE A 150 -0.53 9.76 -0.16
C PHE A 150 0.05 11.06 -0.75
N LEU A 151 1.36 11.05 -1.03
CA LEU A 151 2.08 12.22 -1.55
C LEU A 151 2.27 12.13 -3.06
N PRO A 152 1.81 13.12 -3.85
CA PRO A 152 2.09 13.15 -5.28
C PRO A 152 3.57 13.43 -5.54
N ILE A 153 4.26 12.57 -6.30
CA ILE A 153 5.59 12.87 -6.85
C ILE A 153 5.51 13.16 -8.34
N ASP A 154 6.19 14.24 -8.70
CA ASP A 154 6.58 14.56 -10.05
C ASP A 154 8.06 14.20 -10.21
N ARG A 155 8.33 13.06 -10.85
CA ARG A 155 9.67 12.46 -10.94
C ARG A 155 10.64 13.28 -11.80
N LYS A 156 10.11 14.26 -12.55
CA LYS A 156 10.87 15.18 -13.41
C LYS A 156 11.11 16.54 -12.75
N ASN A 157 10.59 16.77 -11.54
CA ASN A 157 10.64 18.08 -10.89
C ASN A 157 11.24 17.95 -9.49
N ASP A 158 12.52 18.28 -9.37
CA ASP A 158 13.29 18.12 -8.12
C ASP A 158 12.76 19.02 -7.00
N ARG A 159 12.19 20.19 -7.33
CA ARG A 159 11.56 21.07 -6.33
C ARG A 159 10.35 20.38 -5.67
N LYS A 160 9.49 19.73 -6.46
CA LYS A 160 8.37 18.94 -5.91
C LYS A 160 8.84 17.71 -5.14
N ALA A 161 9.93 17.08 -5.55
CA ALA A 161 10.54 15.99 -4.79
C ALA A 161 11.02 16.47 -3.40
N LEU A 162 11.65 17.64 -3.34
CA LEU A 162 12.06 18.27 -2.07
C LEU A 162 10.85 18.62 -1.19
N GLU A 163 9.77 19.14 -1.75
CA GLU A 163 8.54 19.40 -0.99
C GLU A 163 7.97 18.11 -0.35
N ASN A 164 8.00 16.99 -1.07
CA ASN A 164 7.59 15.70 -0.51
C ASN A 164 8.51 15.21 0.61
N ILE A 165 9.81 15.44 0.49
CA ILE A 165 10.78 15.15 1.57
C ILE A 165 10.41 15.96 2.82
N LEU A 166 10.17 17.26 2.67
CA LEU A 166 9.78 18.14 3.78
C LEU A 166 8.46 17.72 4.43
N ILE A 167 7.47 17.29 3.63
CA ILE A 167 6.21 16.76 4.17
C ILE A 167 6.46 15.42 4.87
N GLY A 168 7.28 14.55 4.29
CA GLY A 168 7.67 13.26 4.88
C GLY A 168 8.32 13.41 6.26
N ILE A 169 9.20 14.42 6.41
CA ILE A 169 9.83 14.77 7.69
C ILE A 169 8.76 15.11 8.73
N LYS A 170 7.86 16.04 8.42
CA LYS A 170 6.76 16.44 9.31
C LYS A 170 5.85 15.28 9.72
N ARG A 171 5.71 14.27 8.86
CA ARG A 171 4.90 13.08 9.16
C ARG A 171 5.55 12.15 10.14
N LEU A 172 6.83 11.85 9.91
CA LEU A 172 7.63 11.08 10.86
C LEU A 172 7.65 11.78 12.22
N GLU A 173 7.86 13.10 12.25
CA GLU A 173 7.79 13.92 13.47
C GLU A 173 6.41 13.85 14.15
N SER A 174 5.32 13.77 13.37
CA SER A 174 3.95 13.58 13.91
C SER A 174 3.64 12.16 14.43
N GLY A 175 4.64 11.26 14.41
CA GLY A 175 4.53 9.89 14.89
C GLY A 175 3.98 8.88 13.87
N GLN A 176 3.97 9.20 12.58
CA GLN A 176 3.53 8.28 11.53
C GLN A 176 4.70 7.67 10.78
N SER A 177 4.61 6.39 10.43
CA SER A 177 5.58 5.76 9.53
C SER A 177 5.35 6.17 8.07
N LEU A 178 6.46 6.32 7.34
CA LEU A 178 6.45 6.68 5.93
C LEU A 178 7.11 5.56 5.13
N ALA A 179 6.54 5.20 3.99
CA ALA A 179 7.16 4.27 3.07
C ALA A 179 7.65 5.01 1.82
N ILE A 180 8.91 4.79 1.46
CA ILE A 180 9.54 5.38 0.28
C ILE A 180 10.16 4.32 -0.62
N PHE A 181 10.14 4.63 -1.91
CA PHE A 181 10.83 3.88 -2.95
C PHE A 181 11.96 4.75 -3.49
N PRO A 182 13.21 4.55 -3.02
CA PRO A 182 14.32 5.47 -3.31
C PRO A 182 14.71 5.48 -4.79
N GLU A 183 14.39 4.43 -5.56
CA GLU A 183 14.50 4.40 -7.04
C GLU A 183 13.72 5.55 -7.72
N GLY A 184 12.67 6.06 -7.07
CA GLY A 184 11.77 7.05 -7.63
C GLY A 184 10.93 6.55 -8.82
N THR A 185 11.19 5.36 -9.33
CA THR A 185 10.42 4.67 -10.38
C THR A 185 10.34 3.18 -10.12
N ARG A 186 9.47 2.47 -10.85
CA ARG A 186 9.40 1.02 -10.79
C ARG A 186 10.51 0.42 -11.62
N SER A 187 11.18 -0.60 -11.09
CA SER A 187 12.06 -1.46 -11.86
C SER A 187 11.23 -2.22 -12.91
N LYS A 188 11.77 -2.34 -14.13
CA LYS A 188 11.13 -3.08 -15.24
C LYS A 188 11.59 -4.54 -15.36
N GLY A 189 12.42 -4.99 -14.42
CA GLY A 189 13.07 -6.29 -14.47
C GLY A 189 13.62 -6.72 -13.10
N PRO A 190 14.52 -7.71 -13.06
CA PRO A 190 15.06 -8.28 -11.83
C PRO A 190 16.02 -7.34 -11.10
N LYS A 191 16.59 -6.36 -11.82
CA LYS A 191 17.57 -5.40 -11.31
C LYS A 191 16.87 -4.20 -10.71
N MET A 192 17.32 -3.81 -9.53
CA MET A 192 16.95 -2.58 -8.86
C MET A 192 17.60 -1.39 -9.58
N GLY A 193 16.91 -0.26 -9.65
CA GLY A 193 17.46 0.98 -10.18
C GLY A 193 18.28 1.76 -9.16
N GLU A 194 18.96 2.81 -9.63
CA GLU A 194 19.73 3.70 -8.76
C GLU A 194 18.86 4.44 -7.75
N PHE A 195 19.39 4.62 -6.55
CA PHE A 195 18.69 5.30 -5.47
C PHE A 195 18.94 6.80 -5.50
N ARG A 196 17.86 7.57 -5.28
CA ARG A 196 17.96 9.00 -5.01
C ARG A 196 18.31 9.22 -3.55
N SER A 197 19.60 9.42 -3.25
CA SER A 197 20.12 9.58 -1.89
C SER A 197 19.41 10.67 -1.07
N GLY A 198 18.92 11.73 -1.74
CA GLY A 198 18.14 12.79 -1.11
C GLY A 198 16.91 12.31 -0.32
N ALA A 199 16.35 11.14 -0.65
CA ALA A 199 15.22 10.56 0.07
C ALA A 199 15.56 10.20 1.54
N PHE A 200 16.81 9.88 1.84
CA PHE A 200 17.26 9.54 3.20
C PHE A 200 17.34 10.76 4.13
N LYS A 201 17.32 11.98 3.58
CA LYS A 201 17.16 13.21 4.39
C LYS A 201 15.89 13.15 5.24
N THR A 202 14.86 12.43 4.78
CA THR A 202 13.60 12.28 5.51
C THR A 202 13.79 11.58 6.86
N ALA A 203 14.58 10.50 6.92
CA ALA A 203 14.88 9.81 8.17
C ALA A 203 15.82 10.62 9.07
N LEU A 204 16.90 11.16 8.50
CA LEU A 204 17.91 11.93 9.24
C LEU A 204 17.31 13.15 9.94
N LYS A 205 16.51 13.93 9.20
CA LYS A 205 15.91 15.16 9.75
C LYS A 205 14.80 14.87 10.76
N ALA A 206 14.03 13.80 10.56
CA ALA A 206 12.98 13.41 11.49
C ALA A 206 13.49 12.59 12.69
N GLN A 207 14.80 12.32 12.76
CA GLN A 207 15.42 11.46 13.77
C GLN A 207 14.72 10.10 13.89
N ALA A 208 14.36 9.53 12.74
CA ALA A 208 13.63 8.27 12.66
C ALA A 208 14.56 7.13 12.22
N PRO A 209 14.38 5.92 12.78
CA PRO A 209 15.07 4.74 12.27
C PRO A 209 14.62 4.43 10.83
N ILE A 210 15.50 3.75 10.09
CA ILE A 210 15.22 3.24 8.75
C ILE A 210 14.95 1.75 8.85
N VAL A 211 13.80 1.31 8.35
CA VAL A 211 13.51 -0.12 8.15
C VAL A 211 13.77 -0.43 6.68
N VAL A 212 14.72 -1.32 6.44
CA VAL A 212 15.08 -1.79 5.10
C VAL A 212 14.28 -3.04 4.80
N ALA A 213 13.51 -3.02 3.71
CA ALA A 213 12.75 -4.17 3.23
C ALA A 213 12.99 -4.40 1.74
N ILE A 214 12.80 -5.64 1.29
CA ILE A 214 12.80 -5.98 -0.14
C ILE A 214 11.45 -6.55 -0.55
N VAL A 215 11.10 -6.34 -1.82
CA VAL A 215 9.96 -6.97 -2.48
C VAL A 215 10.43 -7.68 -3.76
N ASP A 216 9.94 -8.90 -3.97
CA ASP A 216 10.25 -9.65 -5.18
C ASP A 216 9.08 -10.48 -5.74
N GLY A 217 9.11 -10.73 -7.05
CA GLY A 217 8.13 -11.55 -7.78
C GLY A 217 7.09 -10.77 -8.59
N PHE A 218 6.87 -9.49 -8.28
CA PHE A 218 5.87 -8.68 -9.00
C PHE A 218 6.29 -8.33 -10.43
N TYR A 219 7.58 -8.17 -10.72
CA TYR A 219 8.05 -7.87 -12.07
C TYR A 219 7.82 -9.02 -13.07
N LYS A 220 7.76 -10.27 -12.57
CA LYS A 220 7.54 -11.47 -13.40
C LYS A 220 6.09 -11.67 -13.76
N ARG A 221 5.22 -11.48 -12.78
CA ARG A 221 3.77 -11.53 -12.97
C ARG A 221 3.28 -10.10 -12.98
N ARG A 222 3.22 -9.50 -14.18
CA ARG A 222 2.45 -8.27 -14.34
C ARG A 222 1.03 -8.63 -13.90
N VAL A 223 0.62 -8.16 -12.73
CA VAL A 223 -0.73 -8.33 -12.17
C VAL A 223 -1.67 -7.53 -13.09
N ARG A 224 -1.95 -8.08 -14.26
CA ARG A 224 -2.72 -7.43 -15.34
C ARG A 224 -4.20 -7.71 -15.18
N LEU A 225 -4.52 -8.93 -14.75
CA LEU A 225 -5.88 -9.43 -14.69
C LEU A 225 -6.25 -9.79 -13.25
N PRO A 226 -7.46 -9.43 -12.81
CA PRO A 226 -7.98 -9.92 -11.54
C PRO A 226 -8.07 -11.45 -11.55
N PHE A 227 -8.07 -12.05 -10.36
CA PHE A 227 -8.21 -13.49 -10.09
C PHE A 227 -7.05 -14.40 -10.54
N VAL A 228 -6.10 -13.91 -11.32
CA VAL A 228 -4.86 -14.66 -11.65
C VAL A 228 -3.95 -14.66 -10.41
N PRO A 229 -3.60 -15.84 -9.84
CA PRO A 229 -2.74 -15.91 -8.67
C PRO A 229 -1.39 -15.25 -8.93
N ALA A 230 -1.04 -14.29 -8.07
CA ALA A 230 0.28 -13.70 -8.03
C ALA A 230 0.91 -14.02 -6.67
N LYS A 231 2.13 -14.55 -6.69
CA LYS A 231 2.90 -14.78 -5.47
C LYS A 231 3.97 -13.70 -5.37
N VAL A 232 4.08 -13.06 -4.22
CA VAL A 232 5.03 -11.99 -3.94
C VAL A 232 5.74 -12.28 -2.62
N TYR A 233 7.02 -11.96 -2.60
CA TYR A 233 7.89 -12.11 -1.45
C TYR A 233 8.20 -10.75 -0.86
N ILE A 234 8.15 -10.65 0.48
CA ILE A 234 8.61 -9.49 1.24
C ILE A 234 9.53 -10.00 2.34
N ARG A 235 10.61 -9.28 2.59
CA ARG A 235 11.46 -9.50 3.77
C ARG A 235 11.86 -8.19 4.41
N ILE A 236 11.81 -8.13 5.73
CA ILE A 236 12.52 -7.07 6.47
C ILE A 236 13.98 -7.50 6.60
N VAL A 237 14.85 -6.78 5.90
CA VAL A 237 16.27 -7.12 5.86
C VAL A 237 16.91 -6.69 7.17
N GLU A 238 16.81 -5.40 7.48
CA GLU A 238 17.47 -4.78 8.62
C GLU A 238 16.70 -3.56 9.13
N VAL A 239 16.88 -3.24 10.41
CA VAL A 239 16.40 -2.00 11.02
C VAL A 239 17.61 -1.23 11.49
N LEU A 240 17.85 -0.08 10.87
CA LEU A 240 18.94 0.84 11.19
C LEU A 240 18.43 1.89 12.19
N PRO A 241 18.87 1.86 13.47
CA PRO A 241 18.53 2.89 14.44
C PRO A 241 18.99 4.27 13.99
N TYR A 242 18.37 5.33 14.50
CA TYR A 242 18.82 6.69 14.18
C TYR A 242 20.29 6.93 14.57
N ASP A 243 20.71 6.40 15.72
CA ASP A 243 22.08 6.55 16.22
C ASP A 243 23.15 5.95 15.30
N THR A 244 22.81 4.95 14.48
CA THR A 244 23.77 4.35 13.54
C THR A 244 23.88 5.13 12.24
N ILE A 245 22.89 5.99 11.92
CA ILE A 245 22.85 6.74 10.65
C ILE A 245 23.07 8.25 10.82
N LYS A 246 22.98 8.78 12.04
CA LYS A 246 22.92 10.23 12.30
C LYS A 246 24.13 11.02 11.77
N ASP A 247 25.31 10.40 11.78
CA ASP A 247 26.58 11.01 11.38
C ASP A 247 27.00 10.65 9.94
N LEU A 248 26.19 9.84 9.24
CA LEU A 248 26.47 9.40 7.88
C LEU A 248 25.94 10.38 6.84
N HIS A 249 26.63 10.50 5.70
CA HIS A 249 26.08 11.21 4.56
C HIS A 249 24.97 10.39 3.88
N THR A 250 24.01 11.08 3.26
CA THR A 250 22.90 10.42 2.58
C THR A 250 23.33 9.50 1.44
N ASN A 251 24.49 9.78 0.82
CA ASN A 251 25.04 8.93 -0.24
C ASN A 251 25.54 7.60 0.34
N ASP A 252 26.21 7.63 1.49
CA ASP A 252 26.72 6.42 2.15
C ASP A 252 25.57 5.53 2.64
N ILE A 253 24.55 6.15 3.26
CA ILE A 253 23.31 5.45 3.65
C ILE A 253 22.65 4.83 2.43
N SER A 254 22.55 5.58 1.33
CA SER A 254 21.93 5.12 0.09
C SER A 254 22.67 3.92 -0.50
N GLN A 255 24.00 3.99 -0.58
CA GLN A 255 24.83 2.92 -1.13
C GLN A 255 24.75 1.67 -0.27
N HIS A 256 24.93 1.81 1.05
CA HIS A 256 24.84 0.71 1.99
C HIS A 256 23.48 -0.02 1.90
N ILE A 257 22.36 0.73 1.91
CA ILE A 257 21.02 0.14 1.81
C ILE A 257 20.80 -0.50 0.43
N HIS A 258 21.30 0.13 -0.64
CA HIS A 258 21.21 -0.44 -1.99
C HIS A 258 21.90 -1.81 -2.05
N ASP A 259 23.14 -1.90 -1.58
CA ASP A 259 23.92 -3.15 -1.60
C ASP A 259 23.30 -4.22 -0.71
N LEU A 260 22.81 -3.82 0.47
CA LEU A 260 22.10 -4.70 1.40
C LEU A 260 20.82 -5.29 0.76
N MET A 261 20.03 -4.46 0.08
CA MET A 261 18.84 -4.92 -0.64
C MET A 261 19.20 -5.82 -1.82
N GLU A 262 20.23 -5.50 -2.59
CA GLU A 262 20.64 -6.28 -3.75
C GLU A 262 21.12 -7.68 -3.35
N ASN A 263 21.90 -7.80 -2.28
CA ASN A 263 22.34 -9.08 -1.75
C ASN A 263 21.14 -9.88 -1.20
N SER A 264 20.25 -9.25 -0.44
CA SER A 264 19.06 -9.92 0.10
C SER A 264 18.11 -10.40 -1.01
N LEU A 265 18.00 -9.67 -2.14
CA LEU A 265 17.25 -10.10 -3.31
C LEU A 265 17.88 -11.34 -3.97
N LYS A 266 19.22 -11.42 -4.03
CA LYS A 266 19.94 -12.61 -4.54
C LYS A 266 19.67 -13.82 -3.64
N ASP A 267 19.87 -13.68 -2.33
CA ASP A 267 19.62 -14.73 -1.34
C ASP A 267 18.17 -15.25 -1.40
N ALA A 268 17.20 -14.34 -1.52
CA ALA A 268 15.79 -14.72 -1.62
C ALA A 268 15.50 -15.53 -2.88
N ARG A 269 16.10 -15.16 -4.03
CA ARG A 269 15.96 -15.88 -5.30
C ARG A 269 16.68 -17.23 -5.26
N GLU A 270 17.76 -17.33 -4.50
CA GLU A 270 18.44 -18.60 -4.29
C GLU A 270 17.59 -19.56 -3.44
N LYS A 271 17.03 -19.06 -2.33
CA LYS A 271 16.16 -19.81 -1.41
C LYS A 271 14.83 -20.21 -2.04
N TYR A 272 14.21 -19.33 -2.82
CA TYR A 272 12.89 -19.53 -3.39
C TYR A 272 12.94 -19.69 -4.91
N LEU A 273 12.91 -20.93 -5.40
CA LEU A 273 12.96 -21.24 -6.83
C LEU A 273 11.86 -20.52 -7.65
N TRP A 274 10.68 -20.28 -7.07
CA TRP A 274 9.59 -19.56 -7.75
C TRP A 274 9.86 -18.05 -7.95
N LEU A 275 10.92 -17.52 -7.32
CA LEU A 275 11.47 -16.18 -7.55
C LEU A 275 12.57 -16.18 -8.63
N ARG A 276 13.00 -17.34 -9.16
CA ARG A 276 13.94 -17.46 -10.29
C ARG A 276 13.25 -17.44 -11.64
#